data_AF-A0A1I4EYH1-F1
#
_entry.id   AF-A0A1I4EYH1-F1
#
_cell.length_a   1.000
_cell.length_b   1.000
_cell.length_c   1.000
_cell.angle_alpha   90.00
_cell.angle_beta   90.00
_cell.angle_gamma   90.00
#
_symmetry.space_group_name_H-M   'P 1'
#
loop_
_entity.id
_entity.type
_entity.pdbx_description
1 polymer ?
#
loop_
_entity_poly.entity_id
_entity_poly.type
_entity_poly.pdbx_seq_one_letter_code
_entity_poly.pdbx_strand_id
1 'polypeptide(L)' 'MDADPPHQGVKVARRNTFVHISAVEKAGLRDLADGQKISYEVVVDQRRGKASAENLKVD' A
#
# COMPACT_ATOMS: atom_id res chain seq x y z
N MET A 1 -15.77 -7.11 -40.41
CA MET A 1 -14.43 -6.49 -40.42
C MET A 1 -14.36 -5.73 -39.12
N ASP A 2 -14.15 -6.49 -38.06
CA ASP A 2 -14.35 -6.08 -36.68
C ASP A 2 -12.97 -5.72 -36.14
N ALA A 3 -12.68 -4.42 -36.10
CA ALA A 3 -11.45 -3.92 -35.53
C ALA A 3 -11.55 -3.98 -34.01
N ASP A 4 -10.86 -4.94 -33.39
CA ASP A 4 -10.68 -5.04 -31.95
C ASP A 4 -9.79 -3.86 -31.47
N PRO A 5 -10.24 -3.00 -30.55
CA PRO A 5 -9.46 -1.86 -30.11
C PRO A 5 -8.25 -2.32 -29.26
N PRO A 6 -7.12 -1.60 -29.30
CA PRO A 6 -5.94 -1.96 -28.54
C PRO A 6 -6.23 -1.91 -27.04
N HIS A 7 -6.16 -3.06 -26.38
CA HIS A 7 -6.16 -3.15 -24.92
C HIS A 7 -4.94 -2.41 -24.38
N GLN A 8 -5.13 -1.15 -23.96
CA GLN A 8 -4.07 -0.39 -23.33
C GLN A 8 -3.81 -1.01 -21.95
N GLY A 9 -2.73 -1.78 -21.88
CA GLY A 9 -2.34 -2.54 -20.69
C GLY A 9 -2.23 -1.63 -19.46
N VAL A 10 -3.03 -1.93 -18.45
CA VAL A 10 -2.98 -1.27 -17.14
C VAL A 10 -1.60 -1.50 -16.54
N LYS A 11 -0.77 -0.46 -16.51
CA LYS A 11 0.51 -0.49 -15.77
C LYS A 11 0.22 -0.51 -14.28
N VAL A 12 0.23 -1.71 -13.67
CA VAL A 12 0.25 -1.85 -12.21
C VAL A 12 1.64 -1.45 -11.72
N ALA A 13 1.80 -0.17 -11.37
CA ALA A 13 3.02 0.30 -10.72
C ALA A 13 3.11 -0.35 -9.34
N ARG A 14 4.13 -1.20 -9.13
CA ARG A 14 4.48 -1.71 -7.80
C ARG A 14 4.96 -0.53 -6.95
N ARG A 15 4.14 -0.14 -5.97
CA ARG A 15 4.49 0.92 -5.01
C ARG A 15 5.12 0.27 -3.78
N ASN A 16 6.34 0.69 -3.46
CA ASN A 16 7.02 0.32 -2.21
C ASN A 16 6.59 1.31 -1.13
N THR A 17 5.65 0.91 -0.29
CA THR A 17 5.13 1.74 0.82
C THR A 17 5.96 1.50 2.07
N PHE A 18 6.44 2.57 2.70
CA PHE A 18 7.15 2.46 3.97
C PHE A 18 6.14 2.37 5.13
N VAL A 19 6.38 1.44 6.04
CA VAL A 19 5.61 1.25 7.26
C VAL A 19 6.54 1.52 8.43
N HIS A 20 6.14 2.38 9.36
CA HIS A 20 6.86 2.56 10.62
C HIS A 20 6.41 1.50 11.63
N ILE A 21 7.34 0.98 12.45
CA ILE A 21 7.02 0.03 13.53
C ILE A 21 5.95 0.60 14.49
N SER A 22 5.95 1.92 14.70
CA SER A 22 4.92 2.59 15.51
C SER A 22 3.50 2.45 14.94
N ALA A 23 3.34 2.32 13.63
CA ALA A 23 2.04 2.09 13.01
C ALA A 23 1.58 0.64 13.22
N VAL A 24 2.51 -0.31 13.22
CA VAL A 24 2.28 -1.74 13.52
C VAL A 24 1.88 -1.90 14.99
N GLU A 25 2.63 -1.29 15.91
CA GLU A 25 2.32 -1.31 17.35
C GLU A 25 0.97 -0.65 17.66
N LYS A 26 0.64 0.47 17.00
CA LYS A 26 -0.67 1.13 17.13
C LYS A 26 -1.83 0.25 16.65
N ALA A 27 -1.59 -0.61 15.68
CA ALA A 27 -2.57 -1.60 15.22
C ALA A 27 -2.72 -2.78 16.19
N GLY A 28 -1.97 -2.81 17.31
CA GLY A 28 -1.94 -3.93 18.25
C GLY A 28 -1.12 -5.12 17.76
N LEU A 29 -0.31 -4.91 16.71
CA LEU A 29 0.55 -5.92 16.13
C LEU A 29 1.96 -5.78 16.70
N ARG A 30 2.61 -6.90 16.96
CA ARG A 30 4.03 -6.93 17.36
C ARG A 30 4.97 -6.97 16.18
N ASP A 31 4.52 -7.58 15.09
CA ASP A 31 5.28 -7.77 13.86
C ASP A 31 4.31 -8.02 12.69
N LEU A 32 4.82 -7.93 11.47
CA LEU A 32 4.15 -8.32 10.24
C LEU A 32 4.89 -9.51 9.64
N ALA A 33 4.18 -10.63 9.47
CA ALA A 33 4.75 -11.80 8.83
C ALA A 33 4.89 -11.59 7.32
N ASP A 34 5.91 -12.21 6.72
CA ASP A 34 6.07 -12.20 5.27
C ASP A 34 4.85 -12.81 4.58
N GLY A 35 4.33 -12.11 3.57
CA GLY A 35 3.12 -12.50 2.85
C GLY A 35 1.81 -12.24 3.60
N GLN A 36 1.85 -11.64 4.79
CA GLN A 36 0.65 -11.25 5.52
C GLN A 36 -0.12 -10.17 4.76
N LYS A 37 -1.39 -10.45 4.48
CA LYS A 37 -2.31 -9.47 3.90
C LYS A 37 -2.82 -8.57 5.00
N ILE A 38 -2.59 -7.27 4.82
CA ILE A 38 -3.11 -6.25 5.71
C ILE A 38 -3.73 -5.14 4.88
N SER A 39 -4.78 -4.54 5.42
CA SER A 39 -5.30 -3.27 4.96
C SER A 39 -4.55 -2.15 5.64
N TYR A 40 -4.20 -1.11 4.89
CA TYR A 40 -3.54 0.08 5.40
C TYR A 40 -3.97 1.30 4.62
N GLU A 41 -3.84 2.47 5.24
CA GLU A 41 -4.13 3.75 4.62
C GLU A 41 -2.82 4.46 4.28
N VAL A 42 -2.68 4.95 3.05
CA VAL A 42 -1.48 5.70 2.63
C VAL A 42 -1.70 7.18 2.89
N VAL A 43 -0.96 7.72 3.85
CA VAL A 43 -0.95 9.15 4.13
C VAL A 43 0.30 9.75 3.48
N VAL A 44 0.09 10.75 2.61
CA VAL A 44 1.17 11.49 1.97
C VAL A 44 1.40 12.78 2.74
N ASP A 45 2.54 12.89 3.41
CA ASP A 45 2.95 14.14 4.05
C ASP A 45 3.39 15.12 2.96
N GLN A 46 2.55 16.11 2.65
CA GLN A 46 2.83 17.15 1.65
C GLN A 46 4.03 18.03 2.03
N ARG A 47 4.40 18.11 3.32
CA ARG A 47 5.54 18.90 3.79
C ARG A 47 6.86 18.17 3.59
N ARG A 48 6.84 16.83 3.63
CA ARG A 48 8.03 15.97 3.50
C ARG A 48 8.10 15.20 2.17
N GLY A 49 7.03 15.20 1.38
CA GLY A 49 6.91 14.45 0.14
C GLY A 49 6.98 12.93 0.32
N LYS A 50 6.73 12.43 1.55
CA LYS A 50 6.84 11.00 1.88
C LYS A 50 5.46 10.39 2.09
N ALA A 51 5.25 9.24 1.47
CA ALA A 51 4.07 8.40 1.68
C ALA A 51 4.38 7.33 2.73
N SER A 52 3.54 7.26 3.76
CA SER A 52 3.66 6.28 4.85
C SER A 52 2.34 5.53 5.03
N ALA A 53 2.43 4.26 5.41
CA ALA A 53 1.26 3.48 5.80
C ALA A 53 0.85 3.81 7.25
N GLU A 54 -0.42 4.13 7.44
CA GLU A 54 -1.08 4.29 8.75
C GLU A 54 -2.32 3.39 8.84
N ASN A 55 -2.92 3.35 10.04
CA ASN A 55 -4.16 2.61 10.32
C ASN A 55 -4.13 1.15 9.84
N LEU A 56 -3.06 0.43 10.15
CA LEU A 56 -2.92 -0.97 9.74
C LEU A 56 -4.03 -1.82 10.36
N LYS A 57 -4.57 -2.73 9.56
CA LYS A 57 -5.62 -3.65 9.97
C LYS A 57 -5.36 -5.02 9.34
N VAL A 58 -5.34 -6.04 10.16
CA VAL A 58 -5.28 -7.43 9.68
C VAL A 58 -6.69 -7.84 9.28
N ASP A 59 -6.79 -8.50 8.13
CA ASP A 59 -8.03 -9.15 7.68
C ASP A 59 -8.14 -10.55 8.28
#